data_AF-A0A2S7RMV4-F1
#
_entry.id   AF-A0A2S7RMV4-F1
#
_cell.length_a   1.000
_cell.length_b   1.000
_cell.length_c   1.000
_cell.angle_alpha   90.00
_cell.angle_beta   90.00
_cell.angle_gamma   90.00
#
_symmetry.space_group_name_H-M   'P 1'
#
loop_
_entity.id
_entity.type
_entity.pdbx_description
1 polymer ?
#
loop_
_entity_poly.entity_id
_entity_poly.type
_entity_poly.pdbx_seq_one_letter_code
_entity_poly.pdbx_strand_id
1 'polypeptide(L)' 'MSITTIRLNDQEEVFFQSYAELMGQPLSTLMKQALTEKIEDFLDLQDGSEALKNLTGETVSLQDMMKEEGL' A
#
# COMPACT_ATOMS: atom_id res chain seq x y z
N MET A 1 8.12 21.72 -10.39
CA MET A 1 6.78 21.18 -10.06
C MET A 1 6.11 20.79 -11.36
N SER A 2 5.61 19.55 -11.46
CA SER A 2 4.85 19.08 -12.63
C SER A 2 3.35 19.16 -12.32
N ILE A 3 2.53 19.38 -13.34
CA ILE A 3 1.07 19.41 -13.22
C ILE A 3 0.52 18.25 -14.06
N THR A 4 -0.34 17.46 -13.44
CA THR A 4 -1.09 16.38 -14.11
C THR A 4 -2.57 16.72 -14.06
N THR A 5 -3.22 16.69 -15.22
CA THR A 5 -4.66 16.88 -15.34
C THR A 5 -5.34 15.54 -15.54
N ILE A 6 -6.31 15.22 -14.69
CA ILE A 6 -7.13 14.01 -14.78
C ILE A 6 -8.54 14.45 -15.12
N ARG A 7 -9.12 13.89 -16.18
CA ARG A 7 -10.52 14.14 -16.53
C ARG A 7 -11.39 13.18 -15.74
N LEU A 8 -12.42 13.72 -15.12
CA LEU A 8 -13.47 12.97 -14.43
C LEU A 8 -14.78 13.12 -15.19
N ASN A 9 -15.65 12.11 -15.08
CA ASN A 9 -17.07 12.28 -15.38
C ASN A 9 -17.81 12.86 -14.15
N ASP A 10 -19.04 13.30 -14.36
CA ASP A 10 -19.85 13.96 -13.33
C ASP A 10 -20.04 13.10 -12.07
N GLN A 11 -20.16 11.78 -12.21
CA GLN A 11 -20.32 10.87 -11.06
C GLN A 11 -19.02 10.69 -10.28
N GLU A 12 -17.90 10.53 -10.99
CA GLU A 12 -16.57 10.44 -10.39
C GLU A 12 -16.21 11.71 -9.62
N GLU A 13 -16.50 12.89 -10.21
CA GLU A 13 -16.23 14.18 -9.57
C GLU A 13 -16.99 14.30 -8.24
N VAL A 14 -18.31 14.05 -8.25
CA VAL A 14 -19.13 14.10 -7.03
C VAL A 14 -18.64 13.11 -5.99
N PHE A 15 -18.34 11.87 -6.39
CA PHE A 15 -17.91 10.82 -5.48
C PHE A 15 -16.54 11.12 -4.84
N PHE A 16 -15.56 11.48 -5.66
CA PHE A 16 -14.20 11.75 -5.19
C PHE A 16 -14.12 13.02 -4.34
N GLN A 17 -14.87 14.06 -4.72
CA GLN A 17 -14.92 15.29 -3.94
C GLN A 17 -15.60 15.08 -2.59
N SER A 18 -16.71 14.33 -2.54
CA SER A 18 -17.38 13.99 -1.28
C SER A 18 -16.48 13.19 -0.34
N TYR A 19 -15.69 12.26 -0.89
CA TYR A 19 -14.70 11.53 -0.11
C TYR A 19 -13.58 12.44 0.42
N ALA A 20 -13.07 13.35 -0.41
CA ALA A 20 -12.05 14.32 0.00
C ALA A 20 -12.53 15.23 1.15
N GLU A 21 -13.78 15.69 1.08
CA GLU A 21 -14.42 16.48 2.14
C GLU A 21 -14.58 15.68 3.44
N LEU A 22 -15.04 14.43 3.35
CA LEU A 22 -15.16 13.54 4.50
C LEU A 22 -13.81 13.31 5.20
N MET A 23 -12.75 13.15 4.42
CA MET A 23 -11.39 12.92 4.93
C MET A 23 -10.69 14.22 5.38
N GLY A 24 -11.25 15.39 5.07
CA GLY A 24 -10.64 16.69 5.37
C GLY A 24 -9.30 16.92 4.65
N GLN A 25 -9.10 16.31 3.48
CA GLN A 25 -7.84 16.35 2.74
C GLN A 25 -8.06 16.74 1.27
N PRO A 26 -7.10 17.44 0.63
CA PRO A 26 -7.21 17.73 -0.80
C PRO A 26 -7.27 16.44 -1.63
N LEU A 27 -8.14 16.40 -2.65
CA LEU A 27 -8.29 15.25 -3.54
C LEU A 27 -6.95 14.84 -4.19
N SER A 28 -6.09 15.80 -4.54
CA SER A 28 -4.77 15.52 -5.09
C SER A 28 -3.84 14.80 -4.10
N THR A 29 -4.01 15.01 -2.80
CA THR A 29 -3.26 14.27 -1.77
C THR A 29 -3.74 12.82 -1.72
N LEU A 30 -5.07 12.62 -1.67
CA LEU A 30 -5.66 11.30 -1.65
C LEU A 30 -5.34 10.48 -2.91
N MET A 31 -5.37 11.12 -4.09
CA MET A 31 -4.97 10.47 -5.35
C MET A 31 -3.50 10.03 -5.34
N LYS A 32 -2.60 10.87 -4.80
CA LYS A 32 -1.18 10.48 -4.66
C LYS A 32 -1.02 9.32 -3.69
N GLN A 33 -1.69 9.36 -2.55
CA GLN A 33 -1.61 8.27 -1.56
C GLN A 33 -2.13 6.96 -2.13
N ALA A 34 -3.30 6.97 -2.76
CA ALA A 34 -3.88 5.77 -3.37
C ALA A 34 -2.97 5.19 -4.47
N LEU A 35 -2.32 6.05 -5.26
CA LEU A 35 -1.35 5.60 -6.27
C LEU A 35 -0.09 5.02 -5.62
N THR A 36 0.43 5.67 -4.58
CA THR A 36 1.61 5.19 -3.84
C THR A 36 1.32 3.83 -3.19
N GLU A 37 0.21 3.68 -2.47
CA GLU A 37 -0.20 2.41 -1.86
C GLU A 37 -0.32 1.30 -2.90
N LYS A 38 -0.93 1.57 -4.06
CA LYS A 38 -1.03 0.59 -5.16
C LYS A 38 0.33 0.16 -5.70
N ILE A 39 1.30 1.06 -5.74
CA ILE A 39 2.67 0.75 -6.18
C ILE A 39 3.38 -0.07 -5.10
N GLU A 40 3.25 0.32 -3.83
CA GLU A 40 3.84 -0.40 -2.69
C GLU A 40 3.27 -1.82 -2.57
N ASP A 41 1.94 -1.99 -2.63
CA ASP A 41 1.26 -3.30 -2.64
C ASP A 41 1.90 -4.26 -3.68
N PHE A 42 2.22 -3.74 -4.87
CA PHE A 42 2.80 -4.52 -5.94
C PHE A 42 4.26 -4.91 -5.65
N LEU A 43 5.06 -3.97 -5.15
CA LEU A 43 6.46 -4.21 -4.80
C LEU A 43 6.58 -5.17 -3.62
N ASP A 44 5.80 -4.99 -2.57
CA ASP A 44 5.77 -5.85 -1.39
C ASP A 44 5.41 -7.30 -1.77
N LEU A 45 4.44 -7.47 -2.66
CA LEU A 45 4.06 -8.79 -3.17
C LEU A 45 5.18 -9.45 -3.98
N GLN A 46 5.90 -8.66 -4.79
CA GLN A 46 7.04 -9.13 -5.56
C GLN A 46 8.17 -9.58 -4.63
N ASP A 47 8.56 -8.73 -3.67
CA ASP A 47 9.64 -8.99 -2.72
C ASP A 47 9.33 -10.18 -1.83
N GLY A 48 8.09 -10.25 -1.29
CA GLY A 48 7.64 -11.39 -0.49
C GLY A 48 7.64 -12.71 -1.27
N SER A 49 7.25 -12.66 -2.55
CA SER A 49 7.28 -13.84 -3.43
C SER A 49 8.70 -14.31 -3.74
N GLU A 50 9.64 -13.39 -3.91
CA GLU A 50 11.05 -13.70 -4.11
C GLU A 50 11.69 -14.27 -2.84
N ALA A 51 11.42 -13.65 -1.68
CA ALA A 51 11.87 -14.13 -0.38
C ALA A 51 11.39 -15.56 -0.12
N LEU A 52 10.13 -15.88 -0.47
CA LEU A 52 9.59 -17.23 -0.33
C LEU A 52 10.28 -18.24 -1.24
N LYS A 53 10.61 -17.88 -2.48
CA LYS A 53 11.34 -18.76 -3.42
C LYS A 53 12.78 -19.03 -2.96
N ASN A 54 13.41 -18.02 -2.39
CA ASN A 54 14.79 -18.09 -1.92
C ASN A 54 14.90 -18.53 -0.45
N LEU A 55 13.76 -18.85 0.19
CA LEU A 55 13.73 -19.30 1.57
C LEU A 55 14.49 -20.63 1.66
N THR A 56 15.63 -20.59 2.33
CA THR A 56 16.48 -21.75 2.60
C THR A 56 16.77 -21.77 4.09
N GLY A 57 16.67 -22.94 4.71
CA GLY A 57 16.83 -23.08 6.16
C GLY A 57 15.87 -24.10 6.76
N GLU A 58 15.96 -24.27 8.08
CA GLU A 58 15.06 -25.12 8.85
C GLU A 58 13.87 -24.31 9.37
N THR A 59 12.68 -24.90 9.33
CA THR A 59 11.50 -24.33 9.96
C THR A 59 11.55 -24.57 11.47
N VAL A 60 11.53 -23.50 12.26
CA VAL A 60 11.45 -23.59 13.73
C VAL A 60 10.02 -23.38 14.22
N SER A 61 9.69 -23.91 15.40
CA SER A 61 8.40 -23.63 16.01
C SER A 61 8.35 -22.19 16.51
N LEU A 62 7.14 -21.61 16.58
CA LEU A 62 6.96 -20.27 17.15
C LEU A 62 7.50 -20.18 18.59
N GLN A 63 7.36 -21.25 19.37
CA GLN A 63 7.84 -21.30 20.76
C GLN A 63 9.37 -21.24 20.83
N ASP A 64 10.07 -21.95 19.95
CA ASP A 64 11.53 -21.95 19.89
C ASP A 64 12.05 -20.59 19.40
N MET A 65 11.41 -20.01 18.38
CA MET A 65 11.74 -18.67 17.88
C MET A 65 11.58 -17.59 18.95
N MET A 66 10.46 -17.59 19.68
CA MET A 66 10.22 -16.60 20.75
C MET A 66 11.26 -16.72 21.86
N LYS A 67 11.63 -17.95 22.23
CA LYS A 67 12.64 -18.21 23.25
C LYS A 67 14.03 -17.72 22.83
N GLU A 68 14.39 -17.84 21.56
CA GLU A 68 15.67 -17.36 21.01
C GLU A 68 15.74 -15.83 20.97
N GLU A 69 14.64 -15.17 20.60
CA GLU A 69 14.54 -13.70 20.51
C GLU A 69 14.28 -13.01 21.88
N GLY A 70 14.13 -13.79 22.96
CA GLY A 70 13.92 -13.26 24.31
C GLY A 70 12.53 -12.65 24.54
N LEU A 71 11.53 -13.11 23.79
CA LEU A 71 10.13 -12.69 23.86
C LEU A 71 9.26 -13.65 24.70
#